data_AF-C7BG74-F1
#
_entry.id   AF-C7BG74-F1
#
_cell.length_a   1.000
_cell.length_b   1.000
_cell.length_c   1.000
_cell.angle_alpha   90.00
_cell.angle_beta   90.00
_cell.angle_gamma   90.00
#
_symmetry.space_group_name_H-M   'P 1'
#
loop_
_entity.id
_entity.type
_entity.pdbx_description
1 polymer ?
#
loop_
_entity_poly.entity_id
_entity_poly.type
_entity_poly.pdbx_seq_one_letter_code
_entity_poly.pdbx_strand_id
1 'polypeptide(L)'
;RISPMLHATEILFYPLIILSLWGMIMTSLICLRQPDLKSLIAYSSVSHMGLVVTATMTQTPASITGAMTLMVAHGITSSMLFCLANMVYERTNTRTLMMMQGIQTTLPLMTLFWFLANLTNMAMPPTINLVGEIMIITSTFNWSAPTVILTGAGAAITAVYSMYMFSATQQGKLLKDTMITPP
;
A
#
# COMPACT_ATOMS: atom_id res chain seq x y z
N ARG A 1 -5.27 -4.58 -40.24
CA ARG A 1 -4.11 -5.30 -40.80
C ARG A 1 -2.86 -4.75 -40.13
N ILE A 2 -2.64 -5.14 -38.88
CA ILE A 2 -1.45 -4.81 -38.09
C ILE A 2 -0.65 -6.11 -38.09
N SER A 3 0.58 -6.05 -38.56
CA SER A 3 1.40 -7.17 -39.02
C SER A 3 1.63 -8.27 -37.97
N PRO A 4 1.78 -9.53 -38.41
CA PRO A 4 2.14 -10.67 -37.55
C PRO A 4 3.67 -10.69 -37.32
N MET A 5 4.25 -9.59 -36.82
CA MET A 5 5.67 -9.51 -36.42
C MET A 5 5.87 -9.23 -34.92
N LEU A 6 4.82 -9.41 -34.13
CA LEU A 6 4.81 -9.22 -32.68
C LEU A 6 5.14 -10.50 -31.88
N HIS A 7 5.85 -11.47 -32.48
CA HIS A 7 6.28 -12.66 -31.72
C HIS A 7 7.49 -12.38 -30.80
N ALA A 8 8.07 -11.17 -30.88
CA ALA A 8 9.21 -10.74 -30.06
C ALA A 8 8.83 -10.02 -28.75
N THR A 9 7.55 -9.68 -28.51
CA THR A 9 7.16 -8.87 -27.34
C THR A 9 6.94 -9.68 -26.06
N GLU A 10 6.62 -10.97 -26.15
CA GLU A 10 6.37 -11.75 -24.94
C GLU A 10 7.62 -11.85 -24.05
N ILE A 11 8.80 -11.97 -24.64
CA ILE A 11 10.07 -12.13 -23.90
C ILE A 11 10.43 -10.89 -23.07
N LEU A 12 10.07 -9.68 -23.53
CA LEU A 12 10.40 -8.43 -22.84
C LEU A 12 9.54 -8.20 -21.58
N PHE A 13 8.34 -8.77 -21.53
CA PHE A 13 7.41 -8.56 -20.41
C PHE A 13 7.76 -9.39 -19.17
N TYR A 14 8.33 -10.60 -19.35
CA TYR A 14 8.64 -11.49 -18.23
C TYR A 14 9.61 -10.87 -17.19
N PRO A 15 10.74 -10.23 -17.55
CA PRO A 15 11.63 -9.61 -16.58
C PRO A 15 10.94 -8.52 -15.76
N LEU A 16 10.03 -7.76 -16.37
CA LEU A 16 9.33 -6.66 -15.71
C LEU A 16 8.23 -7.16 -14.77
N ILE A 17 7.53 -8.25 -15.14
CA ILE A 17 6.58 -8.94 -14.26
C ILE A 17 7.31 -9.53 -13.05
N ILE A 18 8.45 -10.18 -13.25
CA ILE A 18 9.24 -10.76 -12.16
C ILE A 18 9.75 -9.67 -11.23
N LEU A 19 10.30 -8.58 -11.78
CA LEU A 19 10.78 -7.44 -11.01
C LEU A 19 9.66 -6.79 -10.20
N SER A 20 8.46 -6.65 -10.76
CA SER A 20 7.32 -6.04 -10.07
C SER A 20 6.72 -6.94 -8.98
N LEU A 21 6.56 -8.25 -9.23
CA LEU A 21 6.11 -9.20 -8.21
C LEU A 21 7.10 -9.31 -7.05
N TRP A 22 8.40 -9.44 -7.35
CA TRP A 22 9.43 -9.51 -6.33
C TRP A 22 9.61 -8.17 -5.60
N GLY A 23 9.62 -7.07 -6.36
CA GLY A 23 9.71 -5.71 -5.82
C GLY A 23 8.54 -5.37 -4.89
N MET A 24 7.31 -5.81 -5.21
CA MET A 24 6.14 -5.68 -4.35
C MET A 24 6.37 -6.34 -2.98
N ILE A 25 6.90 -7.57 -2.95
CA ILE A 25 7.18 -8.27 -1.69
C ILE A 25 8.29 -7.55 -0.92
N MET A 26 9.41 -7.22 -1.59
CA MET A 26 10.55 -6.58 -0.94
C MET A 26 10.20 -5.22 -0.36
N THR A 27 9.44 -4.39 -1.08
CA THR A 27 8.99 -3.08 -0.59
C THR A 27 8.00 -3.21 0.57
N SER A 28 7.10 -4.19 0.53
CA SER A 28 6.19 -4.50 1.64
C SER A 28 6.95 -4.94 2.90
N LEU A 29 8.03 -5.70 2.75
CA LEU A 29 8.91 -6.08 3.86
C LEU A 29 9.70 -4.88 4.41
N ILE A 30 10.15 -3.97 3.55
CA ILE A 30 10.81 -2.72 3.99
C ILE A 30 9.86 -1.89 4.85
N CYS A 31 8.56 -1.82 4.52
CA CYS A 31 7.55 -1.11 5.32
C CYS A 31 7.50 -1.58 6.79
N LEU A 32 7.75 -2.87 7.08
CA LEU A 32 7.74 -3.41 8.44
C LEU A 32 8.89 -2.90 9.32
N ARG A 33 9.99 -2.45 8.70
CA ARG A 33 11.18 -1.98 9.41
C ARG A 33 11.41 -0.49 9.25
N GLN A 34 10.49 0.21 8.60
CA GLN A 34 10.67 1.62 8.29
C GLN A 34 10.44 2.50 9.54
N PRO A 35 11.44 3.28 9.99
CA PRO A 35 11.32 4.10 11.20
C PRO A 35 10.61 5.43 10.95
N ASP A 36 10.52 5.87 9.69
CA ASP A 36 9.92 7.15 9.28
C ASP A 36 8.56 6.91 8.62
N LEU A 37 7.54 7.66 9.07
CA LEU A 37 6.15 7.44 8.67
C LEU A 37 5.88 7.80 7.21
N LYS A 38 6.44 8.91 6.70
CA LYS A 38 6.21 9.35 5.31
C LYS A 38 6.85 8.38 4.32
N SER A 39 8.05 7.89 4.64
CA SER A 39 8.72 6.87 3.84
C SER A 39 8.04 5.49 3.93
N LEU A 40 7.47 5.11 5.07
CA LEU A 40 6.65 3.90 5.18
C LEU A 40 5.47 3.96 4.21
N ILE A 41 4.75 5.09 4.18
CA ILE A 41 3.63 5.32 3.23
C ILE A 41 4.13 5.31 1.78
N ALA A 42 5.30 5.90 1.50
CA ALA A 42 5.89 5.89 0.17
C ALA A 42 6.22 4.47 -0.32
N TYR A 43 6.88 3.65 0.50
CA TYR A 43 7.19 2.25 0.15
C TYR A 43 5.92 1.41 -0.02
N SER A 44 4.88 1.65 0.79
CA SER A 44 3.58 0.98 0.60
C SER A 44 2.91 1.38 -0.73
N SER A 45 3.19 2.58 -1.24
CA SER A 45 2.71 2.97 -2.57
C SER A 45 3.46 2.25 -3.68
N VAL A 46 4.75 1.98 -3.50
CA VAL A 46 5.53 1.19 -4.47
C VAL A 46 5.04 -0.25 -4.53
N SER A 47 4.65 -0.86 -3.40
CA SER A 47 4.11 -2.23 -3.40
C SER A 47 2.78 -2.33 -4.15
N HIS A 48 1.83 -1.43 -3.87
CA HIS A 48 0.54 -1.35 -4.57
C HIS A 48 0.70 -1.07 -6.07
N MET A 49 1.61 -0.18 -6.45
CA MET A 49 1.91 0.06 -7.87
C MET A 49 2.64 -1.12 -8.52
N GLY A 50 3.37 -1.94 -7.76
CA GLY A 50 3.91 -3.21 -8.22
C GLY A 50 2.82 -4.13 -8.79
N LEU A 51 1.67 -4.25 -8.09
CA LEU A 51 0.51 -4.99 -8.60
C LEU A 51 -0.02 -4.38 -9.91
N VAL A 52 -0.15 -3.06 -9.98
CA VAL A 52 -0.59 -2.35 -11.20
C VAL A 52 0.33 -2.64 -12.39
N VAL A 53 1.65 -2.66 -12.17
CA VAL A 53 2.62 -3.01 -13.22
C VAL A 53 2.43 -4.47 -13.67
N THR A 54 2.26 -5.42 -12.76
CA THR A 54 1.99 -6.83 -13.14
C THR A 54 0.69 -6.97 -13.94
N ALA A 55 -0.35 -6.24 -13.54
CA ALA A 55 -1.66 -6.27 -14.18
C ALA A 55 -1.64 -5.66 -15.59
N THR A 56 -0.93 -4.55 -15.77
CA THR A 56 -0.79 -3.90 -17.09
C THR A 56 0.04 -4.74 -18.06
N MET A 57 1.05 -5.46 -17.57
CA MET A 57 1.87 -6.35 -18.41
C MET A 57 1.19 -7.68 -18.80
N THR A 58 0.22 -8.16 -18.01
CA THR A 58 -0.57 -9.35 -18.36
C THR A 58 -1.66 -9.08 -19.42
N GLN A 59 -2.00 -7.81 -19.67
CA GLN A 59 -2.85 -7.34 -20.77
C GLN A 59 -4.22 -8.05 -20.94
N THR A 60 -4.81 -8.55 -19.84
CA THR A 60 -6.17 -9.10 -19.88
C THR A 60 -7.21 -8.00 -19.60
N PRO A 61 -8.46 -8.12 -20.11
CA PRO A 61 -9.51 -7.14 -19.81
C PRO A 61 -9.76 -6.98 -18.30
N ALA A 62 -9.71 -8.08 -17.55
CA ALA A 62 -9.86 -8.09 -16.09
C ALA A 62 -8.66 -7.42 -15.39
N SER A 63 -7.43 -7.64 -15.87
CA SER A 63 -6.25 -7.02 -15.26
C SER A 63 -6.19 -5.52 -15.51
N ILE A 64 -6.58 -5.04 -16.69
CA ILE A 64 -6.60 -3.61 -17.01
C ILE A 64 -7.68 -2.88 -16.21
N THR A 65 -8.88 -3.46 -16.09
CA THR A 65 -9.95 -2.90 -15.25
C THR A 65 -9.55 -2.90 -13.77
N GLY A 66 -8.99 -4.00 -13.27
CA GLY A 66 -8.40 -4.09 -11.93
C GLY A 66 -7.32 -3.03 -11.69
N ALA A 67 -6.37 -2.87 -12.61
CA ALA A 67 -5.31 -1.87 -12.54
C ALA A 67 -5.85 -0.45 -12.44
N MET A 68 -6.82 -0.08 -13.27
CA MET A 68 -7.45 1.25 -13.22
C MET A 68 -8.17 1.48 -11.89
N THR A 69 -8.95 0.49 -11.42
CA THR A 69 -9.66 0.59 -10.13
C THR A 69 -8.68 0.75 -8.97
N LEU A 70 -7.59 -0.04 -8.94
CA LEU A 70 -6.57 0.05 -7.90
C LEU A 70 -5.81 1.38 -7.95
N MET A 71 -5.47 1.91 -9.12
CA MET A 71 -4.80 3.22 -9.22
C MET A 71 -5.65 4.36 -8.65
N VAL A 72 -6.95 4.38 -8.96
CA VAL A 72 -7.86 5.40 -8.43
C VAL A 72 -8.03 5.22 -6.92
N ALA A 73 -8.29 3.99 -6.47
CA ALA A 73 -8.52 3.71 -5.07
C ALA A 73 -7.26 4.01 -4.22
N HIS A 74 -6.10 3.52 -4.65
CA HIS A 74 -4.82 3.77 -4.01
C HIS A 74 -4.42 5.25 -4.01
N GLY A 75 -4.75 6.00 -5.07
CA GLY A 75 -4.55 7.45 -5.10
C GLY A 75 -5.29 8.17 -3.96
N ILE A 76 -6.51 7.72 -3.65
CA ILE A 76 -7.30 8.26 -2.54
C ILE A 76 -6.73 7.80 -1.19
N THR A 77 -6.37 6.51 -1.03
CA THR A 77 -5.85 6.00 0.25
C THR A 77 -4.50 6.61 0.62
N SER A 78 -3.57 6.67 -0.35
CA SER A 78 -2.22 7.21 -0.12
C SER A 78 -2.26 8.71 0.17
N SER A 79 -3.07 9.50 -0.55
CA SER A 79 -3.24 10.93 -0.27
C SER A 79 -3.82 11.18 1.13
N MET A 80 -4.80 10.38 1.55
CA MET A 80 -5.36 10.43 2.91
C MET A 80 -4.28 10.12 3.97
N LEU A 81 -3.48 9.08 3.78
CA LEU A 81 -2.39 8.72 4.69
C LEU A 81 -1.31 9.81 4.76
N PHE A 82 -0.91 10.41 3.63
CA PHE A 82 0.04 11.51 3.62
C PHE A 82 -0.50 12.75 4.33
N CYS A 83 -1.79 13.07 4.16
CA CYS A 83 -2.45 14.16 4.86
C CYS A 83 -2.48 13.92 6.39
N LEU A 84 -2.86 12.71 6.81
CA LEU A 84 -2.85 12.31 8.22
C LEU A 84 -1.44 12.38 8.83
N ALA A 85 -0.44 11.86 8.13
CA ALA A 85 0.96 11.96 8.55
C ALA A 85 1.41 13.42 8.68
N ASN A 86 0.93 14.31 7.81
CA ASN A 86 1.25 15.73 7.88
C ASN A 86 0.60 16.43 9.09
N MET A 87 -0.67 16.16 9.38
CA MET A 87 -1.34 16.72 10.55
C MET A 87 -0.73 16.29 11.88
N VAL A 88 -0.12 15.09 11.94
CA VAL A 88 0.66 14.66 13.10
C VAL A 88 2.03 15.34 13.12
N TYR A 89 2.67 15.47 11.97
CA TYR A 89 3.96 16.15 11.82
C TYR A 89 3.89 17.62 12.25
N GLU A 90 2.87 18.36 11.85
CA GLU A 90 2.70 19.78 12.24
C GLU A 90 2.58 19.98 13.75
N ARG A 91 2.10 18.97 14.49
CA ARG A 91 1.97 19.03 15.95
C ARG A 91 3.20 18.52 16.70
N THR A 92 3.88 17.52 16.15
CA THR A 92 4.98 16.83 16.83
C THR A 92 6.36 17.27 16.33
N ASN A 93 6.43 17.97 15.19
CA ASN A 93 7.64 18.34 14.45
C ASN A 93 8.61 17.17 14.19
N THR A 94 8.13 15.92 14.22
CA THR A 94 8.93 14.72 14.01
C THR A 94 8.25 13.76 13.05
N ARG A 95 9.05 13.04 12.27
CA ARG A 95 8.57 12.01 11.31
C ARG A 95 8.82 10.59 11.80
N THR A 96 9.45 10.46 12.96
CA THR A 96 9.84 9.20 13.58
C THR A 96 8.62 8.50 14.19
N LEU A 97 8.30 7.31 13.67
CA LEU A 97 7.12 6.52 14.05
C LEU A 97 7.06 6.28 15.57
N MET A 98 8.19 5.94 16.18
CA MET A 98 8.28 5.66 17.62
C MET A 98 7.97 6.87 18.51
N MET A 99 8.14 8.09 18.02
CA MET A 99 7.85 9.31 18.79
C MET A 99 6.37 9.73 18.69
N MET A 100 5.62 9.15 17.75
CA MET A 100 4.22 9.49 17.48
C MET A 100 3.21 8.56 18.17
N GLN A 101 3.61 7.80 19.18
CA GLN A 101 2.75 6.84 19.88
C GLN A 101 1.65 7.52 20.72
N GLY A 102 0.52 6.82 20.92
CA GLY A 102 -0.51 7.19 21.90
C GLY A 102 -1.41 8.36 21.51
N ILE A 103 -1.44 8.75 20.23
CA ILE A 103 -2.29 9.85 19.73
C ILE A 103 -3.79 9.60 19.94
N GLN A 104 -4.20 8.35 20.15
CA GLN A 104 -5.60 8.00 20.40
C GLN A 104 -6.22 8.66 21.63
N THR A 105 -5.41 8.91 22.64
CA THR A 105 -5.89 9.56 23.87
C THR A 105 -6.11 11.06 23.70
N THR A 106 -5.41 11.71 22.77
CA THR A 106 -5.46 13.17 22.57
C THR A 106 -6.40 13.57 21.44
N LEU A 107 -6.44 12.81 20.34
CA LEU A 107 -7.18 13.16 19.12
C LEU A 107 -8.03 11.98 18.60
N PRO A 108 -9.10 11.58 19.31
CA PRO A 108 -9.88 10.39 18.97
C PRO A 108 -10.53 10.47 17.57
N LEU A 109 -10.97 11.65 17.14
CA LEU A 109 -11.54 11.81 15.79
C LEU A 109 -10.49 11.57 14.69
N MET A 110 -9.26 12.06 14.89
CA MET A 110 -8.16 11.80 13.95
C MET A 110 -7.82 10.31 13.90
N THR A 111 -8.00 9.59 15.01
CA THR A 111 -7.75 8.14 15.05
C THR A 111 -8.77 7.34 14.27
N LEU A 112 -10.01 7.81 14.19
CA LEU A 112 -11.03 7.22 13.32
C LEU A 112 -10.59 7.32 11.85
N PHE A 113 -10.08 8.48 11.43
CA PHE A 113 -9.56 8.64 10.06
C PHE A 113 -8.31 7.78 9.83
N TRP A 114 -7.40 7.68 10.80
CA TRP A 114 -6.28 6.72 10.74
C TRP A 114 -6.76 5.29 10.59
N PHE A 115 -7.79 4.89 11.33
CA PHE A 115 -8.35 3.54 11.25
C PHE A 115 -8.96 3.27 9.87
N LEU A 116 -9.80 4.19 9.36
CA LEU A 116 -10.39 4.09 8.03
C LEU A 116 -9.32 4.04 6.93
N ALA A 117 -8.31 4.93 6.99
CA ALA A 117 -7.20 4.93 6.04
C ALA A 117 -6.44 3.60 6.06
N ASN A 118 -6.18 3.04 7.24
CA ASN A 118 -5.53 1.73 7.36
C ASN A 118 -6.38 0.58 6.81
N LEU A 119 -7.69 0.56 7.09
CA LEU A 119 -8.61 -0.44 6.51
C LEU A 119 -8.62 -0.39 4.99
N THR A 120 -8.63 0.81 4.40
CA THR A 120 -8.54 0.95 2.95
C THR A 120 -7.18 0.54 2.40
N ASN A 121 -6.09 0.80 3.12
CA ASN A 121 -4.73 0.48 2.70
C ASN A 121 -4.41 -1.03 2.72
N MET A 122 -5.03 -1.78 3.63
CA MET A 122 -4.92 -3.25 3.66
C MET A 122 -6.01 -3.95 2.82
N ALA A 123 -6.76 -3.19 2.00
CA ALA A 123 -7.83 -3.72 1.16
C ALA A 123 -8.89 -4.54 1.95
N MET A 124 -9.38 -4.04 3.09
CA MET A 124 -10.48 -4.73 3.79
C MET A 124 -11.80 -4.66 2.99
N PRO A 125 -12.66 -5.69 3.02
CA PRO A 125 -14.01 -5.58 2.46
C PRO A 125 -14.81 -4.54 3.26
N PRO A 126 -15.59 -3.63 2.65
CA PRO A 126 -16.06 -3.53 1.26
C PRO A 126 -15.33 -2.47 0.38
N THR A 127 -14.01 -2.29 0.54
CA THR A 127 -13.28 -1.17 -0.11
C THR A 127 -12.99 -1.40 -1.60
N ILE A 128 -12.81 -0.31 -2.35
CA ILE A 128 -12.47 -0.34 -3.78
C ILE A 128 -11.06 -0.91 -4.01
N ASN A 129 -10.12 -0.71 -3.05
CA ASN A 129 -8.80 -1.33 -3.07
C ASN A 129 -8.90 -2.85 -3.21
N LEU A 130 -9.78 -3.49 -2.43
CA LEU A 130 -9.99 -4.93 -2.51
C LEU A 130 -10.55 -5.37 -3.86
N VAL A 131 -11.48 -4.60 -4.44
CA VAL A 131 -12.04 -4.91 -5.77
C VAL A 131 -10.92 -4.92 -6.81
N GLY A 132 -10.05 -3.90 -6.80
CA GLY A 132 -8.91 -3.84 -7.70
C GLY A 132 -7.90 -4.97 -7.48
N GLU A 133 -7.52 -5.23 -6.22
CA GLU A 133 -6.58 -6.30 -5.87
C GLU A 133 -7.09 -7.68 -6.25
N ILE A 134 -8.35 -8.03 -5.95
CA ILE A 134 -8.92 -9.34 -6.32
C ILE A 134 -8.97 -9.51 -7.85
N MET A 135 -9.34 -8.47 -8.61
CA MET A 135 -9.33 -8.54 -10.07
C MET A 135 -7.92 -8.78 -10.62
N ILE A 136 -6.90 -8.14 -10.03
CA ILE A 136 -5.50 -8.37 -10.42
C ILE A 136 -5.04 -9.78 -10.02
N ILE A 137 -5.33 -10.23 -8.80
CA ILE A 137 -4.94 -11.58 -8.31
C ILE A 137 -5.59 -12.67 -9.17
N THR A 138 -6.87 -12.55 -9.50
CA THR A 138 -7.57 -13.54 -10.33
C THR A 138 -7.05 -13.55 -11.77
N SER A 139 -6.77 -12.38 -12.36
CA SER A 139 -6.21 -12.29 -13.70
C SER A 139 -4.77 -12.84 -13.79
N THR A 140 -3.93 -12.57 -12.80
CA THR A 140 -2.55 -13.08 -12.73
C THR A 140 -2.51 -14.57 -12.42
N PHE A 141 -3.42 -15.09 -11.60
CA PHE A 141 -3.59 -16.52 -11.37
C PHE A 141 -3.96 -17.27 -12.66
N ASN A 142 -4.87 -16.71 -13.46
CA ASN A 142 -5.23 -17.27 -14.77
C ASN A 142 -4.05 -17.23 -15.77
N TRP A 143 -3.16 -16.24 -15.64
CA TRP A 143 -1.95 -16.15 -16.46
C TRP A 143 -0.88 -17.16 -16.03
N SER A 144 -0.59 -17.28 -14.73
CA SER A 144 0.19 -18.38 -14.19
C SER A 144 -0.13 -18.66 -12.72
N ALA A 145 -0.48 -19.92 -12.43
CA ALA A 145 -0.85 -20.38 -11.09
C ALA A 145 0.13 -20.00 -9.95
N PRO A 146 1.48 -20.04 -10.09
CA PRO A 146 2.37 -19.70 -8.97
C PRO A 146 2.31 -18.23 -8.53
N THR A 147 1.75 -17.32 -9.33
CA THR A 147 1.62 -15.90 -8.96
C THR A 147 0.67 -15.67 -7.80
N VAL A 148 -0.27 -16.60 -7.52
CA VAL A 148 -1.18 -16.50 -6.38
C VAL A 148 -0.44 -16.56 -5.05
N ILE A 149 0.68 -17.29 -4.98
CA ILE A 149 1.49 -17.38 -3.76
C ILE A 149 2.16 -16.03 -3.50
N LEU A 150 2.72 -15.41 -4.54
CA LEU A 150 3.42 -14.12 -4.44
C LEU A 150 2.45 -12.98 -4.12
N THR A 151 1.32 -12.91 -4.83
CA THR A 151 0.30 -11.87 -4.63
C THR A 151 -0.45 -12.06 -3.31
N GLY A 152 -0.77 -13.30 -2.93
CA GLY A 152 -1.36 -13.62 -1.62
C GLY A 152 -0.41 -13.31 -0.46
N ALA A 153 0.88 -13.62 -0.59
CA ALA A 153 1.89 -13.22 0.40
C ALA A 153 2.02 -11.69 0.47
N GLY A 154 2.01 -11.00 -0.67
CA GLY A 154 1.99 -9.54 -0.73
C GLY A 154 0.81 -8.94 0.06
N ALA A 155 -0.40 -9.41 -0.20
CA ALA A 155 -1.62 -8.98 0.51
C ALA A 155 -1.58 -9.29 2.01
N ALA A 156 -0.99 -10.42 2.41
CA ALA A 156 -0.80 -10.72 3.83
C ALA A 156 0.18 -9.74 4.49
N ILE A 157 1.31 -9.44 3.84
CA ILE A 157 2.30 -8.48 4.36
C ILE A 157 1.71 -7.07 4.40
N THR A 158 0.87 -6.69 3.43
CA THR A 158 0.20 -5.38 3.42
C THR A 158 -0.74 -5.18 4.59
N ALA A 159 -1.49 -6.23 4.96
CA ALA A 159 -2.28 -6.23 6.18
C ALA A 159 -1.41 -6.07 7.44
N VAL A 160 -0.29 -6.80 7.51
CA VAL A 160 0.61 -6.73 8.68
C VAL A 160 1.24 -5.34 8.83
N TYR A 161 1.81 -4.75 7.77
CA TYR A 161 2.44 -3.43 7.92
C TYR A 161 1.42 -2.31 8.15
N SER A 162 0.19 -2.44 7.62
CA SER A 162 -0.87 -1.45 7.86
C SER A 162 -1.34 -1.49 9.31
N MET A 163 -1.58 -2.69 9.85
CA MET A 163 -1.88 -2.84 11.29
C MET A 163 -0.71 -2.37 12.18
N TYR A 164 0.52 -2.65 11.78
CA TYR A 164 1.71 -2.12 12.46
C TYR A 164 1.73 -0.60 12.47
N MET A 165 1.52 0.06 11.32
CA MET A 165 1.45 1.52 11.21
C MET A 165 0.35 2.11 12.12
N PHE A 166 -0.83 1.50 12.16
CA PHE A 166 -1.92 1.94 13.03
C PHE A 166 -1.56 1.80 14.51
N SER A 167 -1.10 0.62 14.94
CA SER A 167 -0.73 0.37 16.34
C SER A 167 0.42 1.26 16.81
N ALA A 168 1.45 1.44 15.98
CA ALA A 168 2.62 2.22 16.34
C ALA A 168 2.36 3.74 16.43
N THR A 169 1.33 4.25 15.75
CA THR A 169 0.98 5.68 15.81
C THR A 169 -0.17 5.96 16.78
N GLN A 170 -1.21 5.14 16.80
CA GLN A 170 -2.41 5.44 17.58
C GLN A 170 -2.35 4.84 18.98
N GLN A 171 -1.83 3.62 19.12
CA GLN A 171 -1.79 2.89 20.38
C GLN A 171 -0.48 3.17 21.13
N GLY A 172 -0.41 2.71 22.39
CA GLY A 172 0.74 2.92 23.26
C GLY A 172 0.57 4.11 24.21
N LYS A 173 1.67 4.48 24.87
CA LYS A 173 1.69 5.57 25.84
C LYS A 173 2.13 6.85 25.16
N LEU A 174 1.38 7.92 25.39
CA LEU A 174 1.77 9.25 24.94
C LEU A 174 3.09 9.66 25.61
N LEU A 175 4.08 10.05 24.81
CA LEU A 175 5.31 10.65 25.32
C LEU A 175 4.98 12.03 25.89
N LYS A 176 5.32 12.26 27.17
CA LYS A 176 4.95 13.50 27.89
C LYS A 176 5.64 14.75 27.34
N ASP A 177 6.78 14.60 26.68
CA ASP A 177 7.62 15.73 26.25
C ASP A 177 7.23 16.32 24.89
N THR A 178 6.36 15.65 24.11
CA THR A 178 5.97 16.13 22.77
C THR A 178 4.83 17.16 22.78
N MET A 179 4.17 17.38 23.92
CA MET A 179 3.08 18.38 24.07
C MET A 179 3.55 19.72 24.64
N ILE A 180 4.84 19.93 24.87
CA ILE A 180 5.35 21.13 25.58
C ILE A 180 5.57 22.33 24.65
N THR A 181 5.51 22.17 23.33
CA THR A 181 5.61 23.32 22.41
C THR A 181 4.23 23.72 21.89
N PRO A 182 3.61 24.81 22.39
CA PRO A 182 2.47 25.40 21.71
C PRO A 182 2.91 26.00 20.35
N PRO A 183 1.97 26.20 19.40
CA PRO A 183 2.23 26.89 18.14
C PRO A 183 2.68 28.35 18.34
#